data_AF-A0A940P3G4-F1
#
_entry.id   AF-A0A940P3G4-F1
#
_cell.length_a   1.000
_cell.length_b   1.000
_cell.length_c   1.000
_cell.angle_alpha   90.00
_cell.angle_beta   90.00
_cell.angle_gamma   90.00
#
_symmetry.space_group_name_H-M   'P 1'
#
loop_
_entity.id
_entity.type
_entity.pdbx_description
1 polymer ?
#
loop_
_entity_poly.entity_id
_entity_poly.type
_entity_poly.pdbx_seq_one_letter_code
_entity_poly.pdbx_strand_id
1 'polypeptide(L)'
;MKRFLHRFTLTSGMLAAAAAAVCSLTVPAAAAASGDVNGDGKLTKNDAVQLQKWLLTADASLADWRAGDMNQDNILDARDLTLLKRQIPEEEEEPQYIHLKGSSISYEGDHIQVSGKTAAINASGTYYIDGSLKDGQILVQIPDETVDTRTVKLFLNGVDMTNGDAPCILIENAENTSVNLVAGTVNKLSDGKEAPQEEQEPAFAVLHAKDDLTIKGEGELLISAGLQYGIHCNNDLKITGGILAVTTGNADAIRGRTSVTI
;
A
#
# COMPACT_ATOMS: atom_id res chain seq x y z
N MET A 1 -17.44 -28.73 -10.10
CA MET A 1 -18.76 -28.71 -9.43
C MET A 1 -18.63 -29.46 -8.12
N LYS A 2 -18.62 -28.77 -6.98
CA LYS A 2 -18.62 -29.41 -5.65
C LYS A 2 -20.04 -29.25 -5.08
N ARG A 3 -20.82 -30.33 -5.07
CA ARG A 3 -22.18 -30.35 -4.50
C ARG A 3 -22.12 -30.83 -3.05
N PHE A 4 -22.65 -30.05 -2.12
CA PHE A 4 -22.74 -30.45 -0.72
C PHE A 4 -24.00 -31.32 -0.51
N LEU A 5 -23.83 -32.61 -0.22
CA LEU A 5 -24.92 -33.47 0.28
C LEU A 5 -24.82 -33.53 1.80
N HIS A 6 -25.71 -32.84 2.51
CA HIS A 6 -25.86 -33.03 3.95
C HIS A 6 -26.69 -34.30 4.22
N ARG A 7 -26.08 -35.31 4.84
CA ARG A 7 -26.80 -36.41 5.49
C ARG A 7 -27.35 -35.91 6.83
N PHE A 8 -28.67 -35.76 6.91
CA PHE A 8 -29.41 -35.58 8.16
C PHE A 8 -29.78 -36.96 8.72
N THR A 9 -29.31 -37.32 9.91
CA THR A 9 -29.85 -38.44 10.69
C THR A 9 -30.76 -37.91 11.78
N LEU A 10 -32.07 -38.10 11.60
CA LEU A 10 -33.09 -37.91 12.64
C LEU A 10 -33.10 -39.15 13.54
N THR A 11 -32.86 -38.98 14.83
CA THR A 11 -33.26 -39.97 15.84
C THR A 11 -34.19 -39.32 16.85
N SER A 12 -35.39 -39.89 16.92
CA SER A 12 -36.52 -39.51 17.76
C SER A 12 -36.31 -39.97 19.22
N GLY A 13 -36.79 -39.19 20.18
CA GLY A 13 -36.79 -39.56 21.60
C GLY A 13 -37.40 -38.48 22.50
N MET A 14 -38.71 -38.54 22.71
CA MET A 14 -39.43 -37.78 23.74
C MET A 14 -39.05 -38.28 25.15
N LEU A 15 -38.80 -37.36 26.10
CA LEU A 15 -39.33 -37.45 27.47
C LEU A 15 -39.39 -36.05 28.09
N ALA A 16 -40.52 -35.76 28.75
CA ALA A 16 -40.88 -34.47 29.32
C ALA A 16 -40.31 -34.25 30.73
N ALA A 17 -39.95 -32.99 31.04
CA ALA A 17 -39.95 -32.45 32.41
C ALA A 17 -40.05 -30.91 32.37
N ALA A 18 -41.03 -30.37 33.08
CA ALA A 18 -41.31 -28.94 33.19
C ALA A 18 -40.41 -28.27 34.25
N ALA A 19 -39.74 -27.16 33.90
CA ALA A 19 -39.24 -26.18 34.88
C ALA A 19 -38.84 -24.85 34.20
N ALA A 20 -39.35 -23.76 34.77
CA ALA A 20 -38.88 -22.37 34.71
C ALA A 20 -38.62 -21.75 33.31
N ALA A 21 -39.59 -20.94 32.87
CA ALA A 21 -39.40 -19.96 31.82
C ALA A 21 -38.38 -18.89 32.25
N VAL A 22 -37.12 -19.07 31.87
CA VAL A 22 -36.22 -17.95 31.59
C VAL A 22 -36.37 -17.72 30.10
N CYS A 23 -37.08 -16.66 29.73
CA CYS A 23 -37.10 -16.17 28.35
C CYS A 23 -35.71 -15.61 28.05
N SER A 24 -34.77 -16.51 27.75
CA SER A 24 -33.52 -16.15 27.11
C SER A 24 -33.91 -15.62 25.74
N LEU A 25 -33.93 -14.30 25.61
CA LEU A 25 -33.87 -13.63 24.32
C LEU A 25 -32.64 -14.17 23.61
N THR A 26 -32.82 -15.20 22.79
CA THR A 26 -31.83 -15.58 21.79
C THR A 26 -31.72 -14.37 20.88
N VAL A 27 -30.67 -13.59 21.08
CA VAL A 27 -30.23 -12.59 20.11
C VAL A 27 -30.14 -13.34 18.78
N PRO A 28 -30.89 -12.94 17.74
CA PRO A 28 -30.71 -13.56 16.44
C PRO A 28 -29.24 -13.37 16.08
N ALA A 29 -28.55 -14.46 15.75
CA ALA A 29 -27.21 -14.41 15.19
C ALA A 29 -27.22 -13.30 14.12
N ALA A 30 -26.34 -12.31 14.29
CA ALA A 30 -26.21 -11.20 13.36
C ALA A 30 -26.30 -11.76 11.95
N ALA A 31 -27.28 -11.29 11.17
CA ALA A 31 -27.48 -11.77 9.81
C ALA A 31 -26.14 -11.71 9.09
N ALA A 32 -25.58 -12.87 8.75
CA ALA A 32 -24.29 -12.96 8.09
C ALA A 32 -24.34 -12.01 6.89
N ALA A 33 -23.39 -11.08 6.83
CA ALA A 33 -23.35 -10.12 5.74
C ALA A 33 -23.27 -10.90 4.43
N SER A 34 -24.17 -10.62 3.48
CA SER A 34 -24.14 -11.30 2.18
C SER A 34 -22.75 -11.15 1.57
N GLY A 35 -22.10 -12.26 1.27
CA GLY A 35 -20.73 -12.33 0.74
C GLY A 35 -19.60 -12.48 1.77
N ASP A 36 -19.85 -12.40 3.08
CA ASP A 36 -18.84 -12.65 4.12
C ASP A 36 -18.62 -14.15 4.29
N VAL A 37 -17.64 -14.70 3.57
CA VAL A 37 -17.36 -16.14 3.57
C VAL A 37 -16.40 -16.54 4.69
N ASN A 38 -15.65 -15.57 5.22
CA ASN A 38 -14.65 -15.80 6.26
C ASN A 38 -15.20 -15.62 7.69
N GLY A 39 -16.39 -15.03 7.83
CA GLY A 39 -17.12 -14.84 9.07
C GLY A 39 -16.62 -13.66 9.92
N ASP A 40 -15.90 -12.70 9.34
CA ASP A 40 -15.34 -11.54 10.04
C ASP A 40 -16.34 -10.38 10.20
N GLY A 41 -17.54 -10.51 9.62
CA GLY A 41 -18.62 -9.54 9.68
C GLY A 41 -18.52 -8.41 8.66
N LYS A 42 -17.55 -8.45 7.73
CA LYS A 42 -17.34 -7.45 6.69
C LYS A 42 -17.18 -8.11 5.33
N LEU A 43 -17.74 -7.49 4.30
CA LEU A 43 -17.49 -7.91 2.92
C LEU A 43 -16.23 -7.22 2.39
N THR A 44 -15.13 -7.97 2.25
CA THR A 44 -13.82 -7.43 1.84
C THR A 44 -13.21 -8.22 0.69
N LYS A 45 -12.05 -7.75 0.18
CA LYS A 45 -11.25 -8.50 -0.80
C LYS A 45 -10.82 -9.87 -0.28
N ASN A 46 -10.66 -10.03 1.03
CA ASN A 46 -10.26 -11.31 1.64
C ASN A 46 -11.32 -12.39 1.44
N ASP A 47 -12.61 -12.03 1.43
CA ASP A 47 -13.72 -12.94 1.14
C ASP A 47 -13.64 -13.49 -0.29
N ALA A 48 -13.40 -12.60 -1.26
CA ALA A 48 -13.19 -13.02 -2.64
C ALA A 48 -11.96 -13.92 -2.79
N VAL A 49 -10.86 -13.62 -2.09
CA VAL A 49 -9.66 -14.46 -2.11
C VAL A 49 -9.92 -15.82 -1.48
N GLN A 50 -10.65 -15.87 -0.36
CA GLN A 50 -10.96 -17.12 0.33
C GLN A 50 -11.91 -18.00 -0.49
N LEU A 51 -12.95 -17.40 -1.09
CA LEU A 51 -13.83 -18.08 -2.03
C LEU A 51 -13.06 -18.59 -3.26
N GLN A 52 -12.19 -17.76 -3.85
CA GLN A 52 -11.33 -18.17 -4.95
C GLN A 52 -10.41 -19.32 -4.56
N LYS A 53 -9.82 -19.28 -3.37
CA LYS A 53 -8.97 -20.35 -2.85
C LYS A 53 -9.76 -21.65 -2.65
N TRP A 54 -11.00 -21.59 -2.18
CA TRP A 54 -11.89 -22.74 -2.05
C TRP A 54 -12.31 -23.36 -3.39
N LEU A 55 -12.55 -22.52 -4.40
CA LEU A 55 -12.84 -22.97 -5.76
C LEU A 55 -11.63 -23.68 -6.40
N LEU A 56 -10.42 -23.18 -6.15
CA LEU A 56 -9.17 -23.68 -6.74
C LEU A 56 -8.54 -24.84 -5.96
N THR A 57 -8.67 -24.86 -4.63
CA THR A 57 -8.00 -25.83 -3.74
C THR A 57 -9.02 -26.52 -2.83
N ALA A 58 -8.85 -27.81 -2.57
CA ALA A 58 -9.80 -28.59 -1.77
C ALA A 58 -9.70 -28.38 -0.25
N ASP A 59 -8.67 -27.65 0.21
CA ASP A 59 -8.31 -27.56 1.63
C ASP A 59 -8.69 -26.23 2.30
N ALA A 60 -9.26 -25.27 1.57
CA ALA A 60 -9.79 -24.06 2.20
C ALA A 60 -11.13 -24.39 2.88
N SER A 61 -11.29 -24.01 4.15
CA SER A 61 -12.60 -24.00 4.81
C SER A 61 -13.24 -22.62 4.66
N LEU A 62 -14.53 -22.58 4.34
CA LEU A 62 -15.35 -21.36 4.43
C LEU A 62 -16.09 -21.40 5.77
N ALA A 63 -16.14 -20.28 6.48
CA ALA A 63 -16.88 -20.16 7.73
C ALA A 63 -18.39 -20.19 7.46
N ASP A 64 -18.82 -19.47 6.42
CA ASP A 64 -20.19 -19.51 5.92
C ASP A 64 -20.22 -19.66 4.39
N TRP A 65 -20.43 -20.89 3.92
CA TRP A 65 -20.56 -21.15 2.48
C TRP A 65 -21.85 -20.56 1.89
N ARG A 66 -22.91 -20.35 2.70
CA ARG A 66 -24.18 -19.79 2.25
C ARG A 66 -24.07 -18.29 2.03
N ALA A 67 -23.30 -17.61 2.86
CA ALA A 67 -22.98 -16.21 2.65
C ALA A 67 -22.30 -15.98 1.29
N GLY A 68 -21.51 -16.94 0.82
CA GLY A 68 -20.86 -16.90 -0.50
C GLY A 68 -21.77 -17.21 -1.69
N ASP A 69 -22.98 -17.73 -1.50
CA ASP A 69 -23.94 -18.02 -2.59
C ASP A 69 -24.68 -16.74 -2.98
N MET A 70 -24.04 -15.95 -3.85
CA MET A 70 -24.50 -14.62 -4.22
C MET A 70 -25.68 -14.64 -5.19
N ASN A 71 -25.90 -15.75 -5.90
CA ASN A 71 -26.97 -15.89 -6.89
C ASN A 71 -28.16 -16.74 -6.39
N GLN A 72 -28.02 -17.37 -5.21
CA GLN A 72 -29.03 -18.19 -4.53
C GLN A 72 -29.43 -19.47 -5.26
N ASP A 73 -28.52 -20.06 -6.05
CA ASP A 73 -28.73 -21.34 -6.73
C ASP A 73 -28.29 -22.57 -5.91
N ASN A 74 -27.83 -22.36 -4.67
CA ASN A 74 -27.25 -23.34 -3.76
C ASN A 74 -25.98 -24.02 -4.31
N ILE A 75 -25.31 -23.42 -5.28
CA ILE A 75 -24.09 -23.93 -5.90
C ILE A 75 -23.04 -22.82 -5.91
N LEU A 76 -22.05 -22.97 -5.04
CA LEU A 76 -20.94 -22.04 -4.99
C LEU A 76 -19.98 -22.26 -6.18
N ASP A 77 -19.96 -21.34 -7.14
CA ASP A 77 -19.11 -21.39 -8.33
C ASP A 77 -18.49 -20.03 -8.74
N ALA A 78 -17.92 -19.97 -9.95
CA ALA A 78 -17.26 -18.77 -10.45
C ALA A 78 -18.23 -17.58 -10.67
N ARG A 79 -19.53 -17.84 -10.83
CA ARG A 79 -20.57 -16.82 -10.94
C ARG A 79 -20.74 -16.10 -9.61
N ASP A 80 -20.72 -16.82 -8.51
CA ASP A 80 -20.79 -16.21 -7.18
C ASP A 80 -19.53 -15.40 -6.89
N LEU A 81 -18.34 -15.91 -7.25
CA LEU A 81 -17.12 -15.13 -7.14
C LEU A 81 -17.17 -13.83 -7.95
N THR A 82 -17.80 -13.86 -9.13
CA THR A 82 -17.96 -12.67 -9.98
C THR A 82 -18.92 -11.67 -9.34
N LEU A 83 -20.03 -12.14 -8.78
CA LEU A 83 -21.01 -11.29 -8.08
C LEU A 83 -20.44 -10.74 -6.77
N LEU A 84 -19.68 -11.55 -6.04
CA LEU A 84 -18.98 -11.17 -4.82
C LEU A 84 -17.98 -10.06 -5.10
N LYS A 85 -17.12 -10.24 -6.12
CA LYS A 85 -16.17 -9.20 -6.56
C LYS A 85 -16.85 -7.90 -6.99
N ARG A 86 -18.07 -7.96 -7.52
CA ARG A 86 -18.85 -6.76 -7.89
C ARG A 86 -19.48 -6.06 -6.68
N GLN A 87 -19.78 -6.80 -5.62
CA GLN A 87 -20.42 -6.24 -4.42
C GLN A 87 -19.41 -5.78 -3.35
N ILE A 88 -18.17 -6.27 -3.40
CA ILE A 88 -17.09 -5.74 -2.56
C ILE A 88 -16.95 -4.25 -2.88
N PRO A 89 -17.19 -3.35 -1.92
CA PRO A 89 -16.93 -1.94 -2.12
C PRO A 89 -15.43 -1.80 -2.40
N GLU A 90 -15.08 -1.12 -3.48
CA GLU A 90 -13.72 -0.64 -3.59
C GLU A 90 -13.50 0.32 -2.42
N GLU A 91 -12.54 0.02 -1.55
CA GLU A 91 -12.05 1.01 -0.60
C GLU A 91 -11.47 2.15 -1.44
N GLU A 92 -12.28 3.17 -1.70
CA GLU A 92 -11.82 4.45 -2.21
C GLU A 92 -10.93 5.02 -1.12
N GLU A 93 -9.63 4.86 -1.30
CA GLU A 93 -8.69 5.59 -0.48
C GLU A 93 -8.83 7.07 -0.83
N GLU A 94 -9.30 7.84 0.15
CA GLU A 94 -9.34 9.29 0.05
C GLU A 94 -7.94 9.80 -0.34
N PRO A 95 -7.84 10.63 -1.38
CA PRO A 95 -6.56 11.12 -1.85
C PRO A 95 -5.89 11.95 -0.76
N GLN A 96 -4.62 11.65 -0.47
CA GLN A 96 -3.84 12.38 0.51
C GLN A 96 -2.90 13.34 -0.21
N TYR A 97 -2.82 14.58 0.25
CA TYR A 97 -2.04 15.64 -0.41
C TYR A 97 -0.95 16.17 0.50
N ILE A 98 0.23 16.42 -0.06
CA ILE A 98 1.36 17.10 0.58
C ILE A 98 1.76 18.28 -0.32
N HIS A 99 1.57 19.49 0.20
CA HIS A 99 1.89 20.72 -0.49
C HIS A 99 3.14 21.37 0.10
N LEU A 100 4.18 21.48 -0.72
CA LEU A 100 5.46 22.05 -0.38
C LEU A 100 5.47 23.56 -0.67
N LYS A 101 5.62 24.39 0.37
CA LYS A 101 5.40 25.85 0.31
C LYS A 101 6.68 26.66 0.55
N GLY A 102 7.79 26.21 0.00
CA GLY A 102 9.13 26.81 0.07
C GLY A 102 9.83 26.59 1.40
N SER A 103 9.21 27.04 2.50
CA SER A 103 9.76 26.93 3.86
C SER A 103 8.87 26.17 4.84
N SER A 104 7.68 25.74 4.41
CA SER A 104 6.71 25.00 5.21
C SER A 104 6.01 23.92 4.38
N ILE A 105 5.29 23.04 5.06
CA ILE A 105 4.49 21.97 4.46
C ILE A 105 3.05 22.10 4.97
N SER A 106 2.08 21.96 4.08
CA SER A 106 0.68 21.71 4.46
C SER A 106 0.21 20.40 3.84
N TYR A 107 -0.81 19.78 4.41
CA TYR A 107 -1.28 18.48 3.97
C TYR A 107 -2.78 18.30 4.17
N GLU A 108 -3.33 17.31 3.47
CA GLU A 108 -4.71 16.84 3.57
C GLU A 108 -4.68 15.30 3.68
N GLY A 109 -5.37 14.73 4.66
CA GLY A 109 -5.37 13.29 4.94
C GLY A 109 -4.88 12.94 6.35
N ASP A 110 -5.05 11.67 6.73
CA ASP A 110 -4.88 11.21 8.12
C ASP A 110 -3.49 10.62 8.42
N HIS A 111 -2.77 10.15 7.40
CA HIS A 111 -1.52 9.39 7.57
C HIS A 111 -0.25 10.21 7.32
N ILE A 112 -0.36 11.52 7.50
CA ILE A 112 0.73 12.47 7.29
C ILE A 112 0.98 13.24 8.59
N GLN A 113 2.23 13.22 9.05
CA GLN A 113 2.68 13.99 10.20
C GLN A 113 3.78 14.96 9.78
N VAL A 114 3.56 16.26 9.96
CA VAL A 114 4.56 17.29 9.67
C VAL A 114 5.28 17.71 10.95
N SER A 115 6.62 17.64 10.94
CA SER A 115 7.49 18.19 11.98
C SER A 115 8.54 19.07 11.33
N GLY A 116 8.41 20.39 11.51
CA GLY A 116 9.28 21.38 10.86
C GLY A 116 9.17 21.31 9.33
N LYS A 117 10.25 20.86 8.68
CA LYS A 117 10.34 20.70 7.21
C LYS A 117 10.37 19.23 6.79
N THR A 118 9.92 18.32 7.66
CA THR A 118 9.77 16.90 7.35
C THR A 118 8.30 16.53 7.34
N ALA A 119 7.83 15.90 6.26
CA ALA A 119 6.54 15.24 6.20
C ALA A 119 6.74 13.73 6.28
N ALA A 120 6.30 13.13 7.39
CA ALA A 120 6.33 11.70 7.62
C ALA A 120 5.01 11.04 7.18
N ILE A 121 5.09 10.03 6.32
CA ILE A 121 4.02 9.15 5.88
C ILE A 121 4.07 7.88 6.72
N ASN A 122 2.99 7.59 7.45
CA ASN A 122 2.96 6.52 8.45
C ASN A 122 1.97 5.39 8.15
N ALA A 123 1.38 5.38 6.96
CA ALA A 123 0.57 4.27 6.45
C ALA A 123 0.81 4.11 4.94
N SER A 124 0.50 2.93 4.43
CA SER A 124 0.38 2.72 3.00
C SER A 124 -0.80 3.51 2.45
N GLY A 125 -0.71 3.87 1.17
CA GLY A 125 -1.76 4.59 0.49
C GLY A 125 -1.24 5.41 -0.67
N THR A 126 -2.08 6.32 -1.16
CA THR A 126 -1.77 7.19 -2.30
C THR A 126 -1.56 8.64 -1.86
N TYR A 127 -0.39 9.18 -2.16
CA TYR A 127 0.06 10.50 -1.73
C TYR A 127 0.43 11.35 -2.94
N TYR A 128 -0.25 12.48 -3.13
CA TYR A 128 0.05 13.46 -4.17
C TYR A 128 0.91 14.57 -3.58
N ILE A 129 2.07 14.81 -4.20
CA ILE A 129 3.06 15.75 -3.70
C ILE A 129 3.31 16.82 -4.76
N ASP A 130 3.18 18.09 -4.38
CA ASP A 130 3.44 19.23 -5.26
C ASP A 130 4.21 20.35 -4.56
N GLY A 131 4.67 21.30 -5.36
CA GLY A 131 5.31 22.54 -4.87
C GLY A 131 6.81 22.41 -4.64
N SER A 132 7.36 23.28 -3.79
CA SER A 132 8.81 23.36 -3.56
C SER A 132 9.18 23.37 -2.08
N LEU A 133 10.32 22.80 -1.70
CA LEU A 133 10.81 22.83 -0.31
C LEU A 133 12.33 22.90 -0.25
N LYS A 134 12.85 23.86 0.51
CA LYS A 134 14.28 23.96 0.81
C LYS A 134 14.60 23.41 2.19
N ASP A 135 15.67 22.63 2.27
CA ASP A 135 16.16 21.97 3.49
C ASP A 135 15.07 21.12 4.15
N GLY A 136 14.42 20.26 3.36
CA GLY A 136 13.28 19.48 3.85
C GLY A 136 13.17 18.10 3.23
N GLN A 137 12.30 17.28 3.80
CA GLN A 137 12.26 15.85 3.56
C GLN A 137 10.83 15.30 3.48
N ILE A 138 10.61 14.38 2.55
CA ILE A 138 9.52 13.41 2.61
C ILE A 138 10.08 12.12 3.21
N LEU A 139 9.50 11.67 4.30
CA LEU A 139 9.90 10.48 5.03
C LEU A 139 8.78 9.44 4.94
N VAL A 140 9.04 8.26 4.40
CA VAL A 140 8.12 7.12 4.44
C VAL A 140 8.60 6.19 5.56
N GLN A 141 7.76 6.03 6.58
CA GLN A 141 8.08 5.25 7.78
C GLN A 141 6.81 4.57 8.32
N ILE A 142 6.59 3.32 7.91
CA ILE A 142 5.41 2.54 8.32
C ILE A 142 5.66 1.93 9.72
N PRO A 143 4.84 2.18 10.75
CA PRO A 143 5.13 1.68 12.11
C PRO A 143 5.25 0.15 12.22
N ASP A 144 4.48 -0.59 11.41
CA ASP A 144 4.50 -2.05 11.34
C ASP A 144 4.12 -2.53 9.92
N GLU A 145 5.14 -2.94 9.15
CA GLU A 145 5.00 -3.39 7.76
C GLU A 145 4.30 -4.75 7.65
N THR A 146 4.26 -5.52 8.74
CA THR A 146 3.57 -6.82 8.76
C THR A 146 2.06 -6.66 8.88
N VAL A 147 1.62 -5.55 9.48
CA VAL A 147 0.21 -5.16 9.57
C VAL A 147 -0.18 -4.38 8.32
N ASP A 148 0.67 -3.45 7.90
CA ASP A 148 0.44 -2.62 6.73
C ASP A 148 1.36 -3.00 5.57
N THR A 149 0.91 -4.02 4.82
CA THR A 149 1.66 -4.67 3.73
C THR A 149 1.39 -4.06 2.35
N ARG A 150 0.59 -2.99 2.28
CA ARG A 150 0.21 -2.41 0.98
C ARG A 150 1.26 -1.41 0.51
N THR A 151 1.23 -1.09 -0.78
CA THR A 151 2.21 -0.20 -1.39
C THR A 151 1.97 1.27 -1.01
N VAL A 152 3.02 1.97 -0.60
CA VAL A 152 3.04 3.44 -0.55
C VAL A 152 3.25 3.98 -1.96
N LYS A 153 2.33 4.82 -2.46
CA LYS A 153 2.40 5.41 -3.80
C LYS A 153 2.59 6.92 -3.68
N LEU A 154 3.78 7.40 -4.03
CA LEU A 154 4.09 8.82 -4.10
C LEU A 154 3.89 9.29 -5.53
N PHE A 155 2.98 10.24 -5.76
CA PHE A 155 2.77 10.89 -7.05
C PHE A 155 3.44 12.26 -7.03
N LEU A 156 4.57 12.38 -7.72
CA LEU A 156 5.32 13.63 -7.81
C LEU A 156 4.76 14.48 -8.94
N ASN A 157 4.20 15.62 -8.59
CA ASN A 157 3.47 16.52 -9.48
C ASN A 157 4.12 17.91 -9.49
N GLY A 158 5.29 18.03 -10.13
CA GLY A 158 6.04 19.29 -10.20
C GLY A 158 6.75 19.63 -8.89
N VAL A 159 7.30 18.62 -8.22
CA VAL A 159 8.04 18.75 -6.95
C VAL A 159 9.41 19.38 -7.20
N ASP A 160 9.83 20.35 -6.39
CA ASP A 160 11.18 20.92 -6.39
C ASP A 160 11.76 20.94 -4.96
N MET A 161 12.63 20.00 -4.63
CA MET A 161 13.17 19.83 -3.29
C MET A 161 14.70 19.96 -3.27
N THR A 162 15.19 20.58 -2.20
CA THR A 162 16.62 20.58 -1.85
C THR A 162 16.80 20.11 -0.41
N ASN A 163 17.74 19.22 -0.15
CA ASN A 163 18.11 18.82 1.20
C ASN A 163 19.58 18.36 1.28
N GLY A 164 20.42 19.17 1.94
CA GLY A 164 21.86 18.92 1.98
C GLY A 164 22.32 17.96 3.08
N ASP A 165 21.54 17.83 4.15
CA ASP A 165 21.95 17.10 5.36
C ASP A 165 21.18 15.78 5.54
N ALA A 166 20.18 15.52 4.69
CA ALA A 166 19.43 14.28 4.61
C ALA A 166 18.87 14.08 3.18
N PRO A 167 18.35 12.89 2.83
CA PRO A 167 17.66 12.69 1.55
C PRO A 167 16.47 13.66 1.39
N CYS A 168 16.20 14.09 0.17
CA CYS A 168 14.94 14.78 -0.16
C CYS A 168 13.75 13.84 0.06
N ILE A 169 13.91 12.57 -0.35
CA ILE A 169 12.93 11.51 -0.11
C ILE A 169 13.67 10.34 0.54
N LEU A 170 13.29 10.00 1.75
CA LEU A 170 13.78 8.84 2.49
C LEU A 170 12.64 7.85 2.67
N ILE A 171 12.80 6.65 2.13
CA ILE A 171 11.96 5.50 2.47
C ILE A 171 12.74 4.72 3.53
N GLU A 172 12.41 5.03 4.78
CA GLU A 172 13.01 4.41 5.96
C GLU A 172 12.55 2.96 6.07
N ASN A 173 11.25 2.74 5.93
CA ASN A 173 10.69 1.42 5.84
C ASN A 173 9.28 1.46 5.20
N ALA A 174 9.04 0.56 4.24
CA ALA A 174 7.72 0.16 3.77
C ALA A 174 7.82 -1.20 3.04
N GLU A 175 6.78 -2.04 3.11
CA GLU A 175 6.73 -3.32 2.36
C GLU A 175 6.99 -3.11 0.86
N ASN A 176 6.45 -2.02 0.29
CA ASN A 176 6.78 -1.61 -1.07
C ASN A 176 6.51 -0.10 -1.24
N THR A 177 7.43 0.61 -1.91
CA THR A 177 7.19 2.00 -2.33
C THR A 177 7.27 2.15 -3.84
N SER A 178 6.31 2.91 -4.39
CA SER A 178 6.37 3.40 -5.77
C SER A 178 6.42 4.92 -5.85
N VAL A 179 7.38 5.44 -6.61
CA VAL A 179 7.44 6.83 -7.04
C VAL A 179 6.85 6.92 -8.45
N ASN A 180 5.79 7.71 -8.58
CA ASN A 180 4.95 7.85 -9.76
C ASN A 180 5.13 9.27 -10.31
N LEU A 181 5.79 9.40 -11.44
CA LEU A 181 6.06 10.67 -12.10
C LEU A 181 4.83 11.09 -12.92
N VAL A 182 4.14 12.15 -12.48
CA VAL A 182 2.91 12.62 -13.11
C VAL A 182 3.22 13.16 -14.52
N ALA A 183 2.44 12.73 -15.50
CA ALA A 183 2.63 13.09 -16.90
C ALA A 183 2.65 14.61 -17.11
N GLY A 184 3.58 15.08 -17.94
CA GLY A 184 3.72 16.52 -18.26
C GLY A 184 4.35 17.37 -17.15
N THR A 185 4.86 16.75 -16.08
CA THR A 185 5.50 17.45 -14.96
C THR A 185 6.99 17.18 -14.90
N VAL A 186 7.74 18.13 -14.35
CA VAL A 186 9.18 18.00 -14.08
C VAL A 186 9.41 18.07 -12.58
N ASN A 187 9.97 17.00 -12.03
CA ASN A 187 10.27 16.88 -10.60
C ASN A 187 11.78 17.01 -10.40
N LYS A 188 12.21 17.88 -9.48
CA LYS A 188 13.61 18.19 -9.21
C LYS A 188 13.94 17.85 -7.76
N LEU A 189 14.98 17.06 -7.55
CA LEU A 189 15.52 16.77 -6.22
C LEU A 189 17.02 17.06 -6.22
N SER A 190 17.53 17.70 -5.16
CA SER A 190 18.95 18.00 -5.07
C SER A 190 19.47 17.99 -3.64
N ASP A 191 20.75 17.68 -3.46
CA ASP A 191 21.44 17.95 -2.19
C ASP A 191 21.87 19.41 -2.04
N GLY A 192 21.77 20.22 -3.09
CA GLY A 192 22.19 21.63 -3.10
C GLY A 192 23.69 21.80 -2.85
N LYS A 193 24.48 20.75 -3.10
CA LYS A 193 25.94 20.76 -2.93
C LYS A 193 26.63 20.67 -4.28
N GLU A 194 27.87 21.13 -4.28
CA GLU A 194 28.78 20.95 -5.40
C GLU A 194 29.61 19.68 -5.19
N ALA A 195 30.17 19.16 -6.29
CA ALA A 195 31.08 18.02 -6.22
C ALA A 195 32.29 18.33 -5.32
N PRO A 196 32.71 17.38 -4.46
CA PRO A 196 33.88 17.59 -3.62
C PRO A 196 35.15 17.53 -4.46
N GLN A 197 36.22 18.21 -4.02
CA GLN A 197 37.51 18.15 -4.72
C GLN A 197 38.20 16.79 -4.56
N GLU A 198 37.91 16.09 -3.47
CA GLU A 198 38.42 14.76 -3.17
C GLU A 198 37.26 13.77 -3.15
N GLU A 199 37.54 12.52 -3.50
CA GLU A 199 36.54 11.46 -3.51
C GLU A 199 36.17 11.08 -2.06
N GLN A 200 34.87 11.14 -1.75
CA GLN A 200 34.32 10.78 -0.46
C GLN A 200 33.13 9.85 -0.68
N GLU A 201 33.10 8.72 0.03
CA GLU A 201 31.96 7.81 0.01
C GLU A 201 30.72 8.53 0.60
N PRO A 202 29.63 8.68 -0.16
CA PRO A 202 28.43 9.31 0.35
C PRO A 202 27.73 8.46 1.43
N ALA A 203 27.21 9.13 2.47
CA ALA A 203 26.46 8.44 3.54
C ALA A 203 25.03 8.03 3.11
N PHE A 204 24.44 8.75 2.15
CA PHE A 204 23.08 8.54 1.66
C PHE A 204 22.91 9.12 0.25
N ALA A 205 21.70 8.97 -0.31
CA ALA A 205 21.31 9.49 -1.62
C ALA A 205 20.28 10.62 -1.51
N VAL A 206 20.12 11.39 -2.58
CA VAL A 206 19.05 12.39 -2.71
C VAL A 206 17.66 11.72 -2.65
N LEU A 207 17.51 10.57 -3.32
CA LEU A 207 16.39 9.64 -3.18
C LEU A 207 16.93 8.31 -2.61
N HIS A 208 16.62 8.02 -1.35
CA HIS A 208 17.12 6.84 -0.66
C HIS A 208 15.97 5.93 -0.22
N ALA A 209 16.02 4.66 -0.61
CA ALA A 209 15.13 3.61 -0.12
C ALA A 209 15.89 2.52 0.63
N LYS A 210 15.43 2.18 1.82
CA LYS A 210 15.93 1.02 2.58
C LYS A 210 15.27 -0.29 2.14
N ASP A 211 14.09 -0.21 1.52
CA ASP A 211 13.36 -1.35 0.94
C ASP A 211 13.21 -1.21 -0.58
N ASP A 212 12.41 -2.09 -1.17
CA ASP A 212 12.14 -2.12 -2.61
C ASP A 212 11.53 -0.81 -3.11
N LEU A 213 12.08 -0.32 -4.22
CA LEU A 213 11.67 0.92 -4.84
C LEU A 213 11.30 0.70 -6.30
N THR A 214 10.10 1.11 -6.68
CA THR A 214 9.70 1.22 -8.08
C THR A 214 9.56 2.67 -8.50
N ILE A 215 10.23 3.08 -9.58
CA ILE A 215 10.03 4.37 -10.25
C ILE A 215 9.29 4.14 -11.56
N LYS A 216 8.19 4.85 -11.77
CA LYS A 216 7.33 4.69 -12.95
C LYS A 216 6.58 5.99 -13.27
N GLY A 217 5.82 5.99 -14.35
CA GLY A 217 5.02 7.14 -14.79
C GLY A 217 5.49 7.66 -16.15
N GLU A 218 5.05 8.87 -16.50
CA GLU A 218 5.34 9.50 -17.79
C GLU A 218 5.97 10.90 -17.63
N GLY A 219 6.09 11.39 -16.39
CA GLY A 219 6.77 12.65 -16.08
C GLY A 219 8.30 12.54 -16.05
N GLU A 220 8.93 13.65 -15.67
CA GLU A 220 10.39 13.74 -15.56
C GLU A 220 10.85 13.79 -14.09
N LEU A 221 11.99 13.16 -13.82
CA LEU A 221 12.70 13.23 -12.54
C LEU A 221 14.15 13.64 -12.79
N LEU A 222 14.49 14.84 -12.35
CA LEU A 222 15.81 15.44 -12.44
C LEU A 222 16.45 15.42 -11.06
N ILE A 223 17.56 14.70 -10.91
CA ILE A 223 18.30 14.61 -9.66
C ILE A 223 19.67 15.26 -9.85
N SER A 224 20.04 16.17 -8.95
CA SER A 224 21.37 16.78 -8.89
C SER A 224 22.01 16.50 -7.53
N ALA A 225 22.99 15.60 -7.49
CA ALA A 225 23.69 15.20 -6.27
C ALA A 225 25.19 15.52 -6.37
N GLY A 226 25.63 16.59 -5.71
CA GLY A 226 27.05 16.97 -5.70
C GLY A 226 27.89 16.05 -4.81
N LEU A 227 27.44 15.85 -3.56
CA LEU A 227 28.13 15.03 -2.55
C LEU A 227 27.47 13.66 -2.35
N GLN A 228 26.18 13.54 -2.68
CA GLN A 228 25.39 12.34 -2.41
C GLN A 228 25.31 11.39 -3.61
N TYR A 229 24.88 10.15 -3.36
CA TYR A 229 24.34 9.32 -4.43
C TYR A 229 23.10 9.98 -5.04
N GLY A 230 22.81 9.74 -6.32
CA GLY A 230 21.57 10.22 -6.91
C GLY A 230 20.36 9.45 -6.37
N ILE A 231 20.30 8.15 -6.71
CA ILE A 231 19.30 7.20 -6.22
C ILE A 231 20.03 6.04 -5.56
N HIS A 232 19.66 5.70 -4.33
CA HIS A 232 20.17 4.51 -3.64
C HIS A 232 19.03 3.67 -3.09
N CYS A 233 19.02 2.39 -3.44
CA CYS A 233 18.06 1.40 -2.95
C CYS A 233 18.83 0.23 -2.34
N ASN A 234 18.56 -0.09 -1.07
CA ASN A 234 19.23 -1.19 -0.38
C ASN A 234 18.75 -2.58 -0.84
N ASN A 235 17.59 -2.65 -1.50
CA ASN A 235 17.04 -3.90 -2.04
C ASN A 235 16.93 -3.81 -3.57
N ASP A 236 15.75 -4.13 -4.13
CA ASP A 236 15.50 -4.15 -5.56
C ASP A 236 14.99 -2.79 -6.06
N LEU A 237 15.73 -2.18 -6.98
CA LEU A 237 15.32 -0.98 -7.69
C LEU A 237 14.75 -1.36 -9.05
N LYS A 238 13.52 -0.94 -9.33
CA LYS A 238 12.87 -1.12 -10.62
C LYS A 238 12.46 0.23 -11.22
N ILE A 239 12.91 0.51 -12.43
CA ILE A 239 12.52 1.68 -13.20
C ILE A 239 11.72 1.15 -14.39
N THR A 240 10.45 1.57 -14.53
CA THR A 240 9.57 1.07 -15.62
C THR A 240 8.99 2.17 -16.51
N GLY A 241 9.29 3.44 -16.20
CA GLY A 241 8.80 4.58 -16.96
C GLY A 241 9.32 5.90 -16.44
N GLY A 242 8.99 6.96 -17.18
CA GLY A 242 9.41 8.34 -16.93
C GLY A 242 10.73 8.68 -17.60
N ILE A 243 11.05 9.98 -17.60
CA ILE A 243 12.35 10.49 -18.05
C ILE A 243 13.19 10.75 -16.81
N LEU A 244 14.24 9.95 -16.61
CA LEU A 244 15.17 10.12 -15.50
C LEU A 244 16.47 10.75 -16.00
N ALA A 245 16.85 11.88 -15.41
CA ALA A 245 18.16 12.48 -15.58
C ALA A 245 18.81 12.68 -14.21
N VAL A 246 19.86 11.91 -13.94
CA VAL A 246 20.58 11.95 -12.67
C VAL A 246 22.00 12.43 -12.93
N THR A 247 22.33 13.59 -12.36
CA THR A 247 23.66 14.19 -12.42
C THR A 247 24.33 14.04 -11.06
N THR A 248 25.48 13.39 -11.05
CA THR A 248 26.31 13.24 -9.85
C THR A 248 27.68 13.85 -10.03
N GLY A 249 28.29 14.26 -8.93
CA GLY A 249 29.68 14.71 -8.90
C GLY A 249 30.67 13.54 -8.99
N ASN A 250 30.97 12.94 -7.84
CA ASN A 250 31.97 11.87 -7.70
C ASN A 250 31.35 10.55 -7.18
N ALA A 251 30.05 10.34 -7.38
CA ALA A 251 29.32 9.19 -6.84
C ALA A 251 28.47 8.51 -7.92
N ASP A 252 28.01 7.29 -7.63
CA ASP A 252 27.09 6.58 -8.51
C ASP A 252 25.77 7.35 -8.67
N ALA A 253 25.32 7.49 -9.92
CA ALA A 253 24.03 8.09 -10.21
C ALA A 253 22.88 7.23 -9.66
N ILE A 254 22.94 5.93 -9.91
CA ILE A 254 21.92 4.98 -9.50
C ILE A 254 22.61 3.75 -8.91
N ARG A 255 22.27 3.43 -7.66
CA ARG A 255 22.80 2.28 -6.93
C ARG A 255 21.67 1.45 -6.37
N GLY A 256 21.51 0.22 -6.86
CA GLY A 256 20.69 -0.81 -6.23
C GLY A 256 21.61 -1.87 -5.63
N ARG A 257 21.47 -2.18 -4.34
CA ARG A 257 22.35 -3.14 -3.66
C ARG A 257 22.04 -4.58 -4.06
N THR A 258 20.75 -4.94 -4.23
CA THR A 258 20.37 -6.28 -4.68
C THR A 258 20.26 -6.35 -6.20
N SER A 259 19.45 -5.48 -6.80
CA SER A 259 19.33 -5.40 -8.26
C SER A 259 18.89 -4.01 -8.73
N VAL A 260 19.17 -3.75 -10.02
CA VAL A 260 18.62 -2.62 -10.77
C VAL A 260 18.01 -3.17 -12.05
N THR A 261 16.71 -2.94 -12.24
CA THR A 261 15.95 -3.32 -13.45
C THR A 261 15.43 -2.07 -14.13
N ILE A 262 15.63 -1.97 -15.46
CA ILE A 262 15.16 -0.86 -16.30
C ILE A 262 14.44 -1.46 -17.51
#